data_AF-A0A1I1ECY1-F1
#
_entry.id   AF-A0A1I1ECY1-F1
#
_cell.length_a   1.000
_cell.length_b   1.000
_cell.length_c   1.000
_cell.angle_alpha   90.00
_cell.angle_beta   90.00
_cell.angle_gamma   90.00
#
_symmetry.space_group_name_H-M   'P 1'
#
loop_
_entity.id
_entity.type
_entity.pdbx_description
1 polymer ?
#
loop_
_entity_poly.entity_id
_entity_poly.type
_entity_poly.pdbx_seq_one_letter_code
_entity_poly.pdbx_strand_id
1 'polypeptide(L)'
;MPLEKTTAEKNSSRKKKVLSGKEKVAIFLISIGPEVSAEVLKHMKEEEIEEVSFELARADLVDSETRDMVLMEFQELMMAQDFIISGGIDYARDVLEKALGTQRAVDIINRLTSSLQTKPFDFIRRTDPTHLVNFIQNEHPQTIALILSYLDPQKAATILASLNTDLQADIMRRIATMDRTSPEILREVERVLERKLSTLSSEDFTSAGGIDTVVAIINNADRTTERNIIETLEEDDPDLAEEIKKKMFVFEDIITLDDKSIQKVMRNVDNNDLSKALKSVDPEVQDKIFRNMSKRASQMLRDDMEFMGPVRLKEVEEAQQKIVSVIRKLEEQGEIVVARGGDDDLVV
;
A
#
# COMPACT_ATOMS: atom_id res chain seq x y z
N MET A 1 -50.28 -52.82 -41.11
CA MET A 1 -51.14 -52.06 -40.18
C MET A 1 -51.87 -53.07 -39.31
N PRO A 2 -52.06 -52.87 -37.98
CA PRO A 2 -51.60 -51.79 -37.09
C PRO A 2 -50.95 -52.30 -35.76
N LEU A 3 -50.51 -51.35 -34.92
CA LEU A 3 -50.27 -51.44 -33.46
C LEU A 3 -49.06 -52.22 -32.94
N GLU A 4 -48.01 -51.49 -32.53
CA GLU A 4 -47.28 -51.77 -31.27
C GLU A 4 -46.56 -50.48 -30.80
N LYS A 5 -47.20 -49.76 -29.88
CA LYS A 5 -46.61 -48.67 -29.08
C LYS A 5 -46.36 -49.22 -27.68
N THR A 6 -45.19 -49.78 -27.36
CA THR A 6 -44.78 -49.97 -25.95
C THR A 6 -43.28 -50.23 -25.77
N THR A 7 -42.39 -49.26 -26.00
CA THR A 7 -40.99 -49.37 -25.52
C THR A 7 -40.28 -48.05 -25.22
N ALA A 8 -40.91 -46.88 -25.39
CA ALA A 8 -40.18 -45.59 -25.38
C ALA A 8 -40.24 -44.76 -24.08
N GLU A 9 -40.83 -45.24 -22.99
CA GLU A 9 -41.15 -44.37 -21.83
C GLU A 9 -40.31 -44.53 -20.55
N LYS A 10 -39.15 -45.19 -20.56
CA LYS A 10 -38.34 -45.34 -19.32
C LYS A 10 -36.95 -44.69 -19.28
N ASN A 11 -36.57 -43.89 -20.27
CA ASN A 11 -35.20 -43.33 -20.32
C ASN A 11 -35.09 -41.79 -20.36
N SER A 12 -36.10 -41.07 -19.86
CA SER A 12 -36.10 -39.61 -19.83
C SER A 12 -36.36 -39.07 -18.42
N SER A 13 -35.30 -38.96 -17.60
CA SER A 13 -35.12 -37.93 -16.54
C SER A 13 -34.11 -38.35 -15.46
N ARG A 14 -32.80 -38.30 -15.75
CA ARG A 14 -31.80 -38.06 -14.70
C ARG A 14 -31.13 -36.73 -15.00
N LYS A 15 -31.69 -35.65 -14.44
CA LYS A 15 -31.00 -34.36 -14.34
C LYS A 15 -29.65 -34.62 -13.67
N LYS A 16 -28.52 -34.28 -14.31
CA LYS A 16 -27.20 -34.28 -13.67
C LYS A 16 -27.28 -33.36 -12.45
N LYS A 17 -27.38 -33.94 -11.25
CA LYS A 17 -27.25 -33.19 -10.00
C LYS A 17 -25.81 -32.69 -9.93
N VAL A 18 -25.63 -31.39 -9.74
CA VAL A 18 -24.32 -30.84 -9.39
C VAL A 18 -24.05 -31.28 -7.96
N LEU A 19 -23.06 -32.15 -7.78
CA LEU A 19 -22.66 -32.65 -6.46
C LEU A 19 -21.86 -31.58 -5.72
N SER A 20 -22.20 -31.36 -4.45
CA SER A 20 -21.41 -30.54 -3.54
C SER A 20 -20.11 -31.24 -3.15
N GLY A 21 -19.11 -30.48 -2.70
CA GLY A 21 -17.82 -31.04 -2.26
C GLY A 21 -17.98 -32.09 -1.15
N LYS A 22 -18.91 -31.88 -0.22
CA LYS A 22 -19.20 -32.81 0.89
C LYS A 22 -19.81 -34.12 0.39
N GLU A 23 -20.75 -34.06 -0.56
CA GLU A 23 -21.32 -35.24 -1.22
C GLU A 23 -20.24 -36.03 -2.00
N LYS A 24 -19.33 -35.33 -2.69
CA LYS A 24 -18.21 -35.98 -3.41
C LYS A 24 -17.25 -36.68 -2.46
N VAL A 25 -16.92 -36.07 -1.32
CA VAL A 25 -16.08 -36.68 -0.27
C VAL A 25 -16.74 -37.94 0.29
N ALA A 26 -18.04 -37.90 0.60
CA ALA A 26 -18.78 -39.08 1.06
C ALA A 26 -18.76 -40.20 0.02
N ILE A 27 -19.01 -39.89 -1.25
CA ILE A 27 -18.94 -40.86 -2.36
C ILE A 27 -17.54 -41.46 -2.49
N PHE A 28 -16.48 -40.64 -2.38
CA PHE A 28 -15.10 -41.09 -2.43
C PHE A 28 -14.77 -42.07 -1.30
N LEU A 29 -15.13 -41.74 -0.06
CA LEU A 29 -14.92 -42.61 1.10
C LEU A 29 -15.66 -43.95 0.96
N ILE A 30 -16.92 -43.93 0.50
CA ILE A 30 -17.65 -45.17 0.19
C ILE A 30 -16.92 -46.01 -0.87
N SER A 31 -16.30 -45.35 -1.85
CA SER A 31 -15.63 -46.02 -2.98
C SER A 31 -14.32 -46.70 -2.62
N ILE A 32 -13.56 -46.14 -1.68
CA ILE A 32 -12.27 -46.70 -1.22
C ILE A 32 -12.43 -47.72 -0.07
N GLY A 33 -13.64 -47.87 0.45
CA GLY A 33 -13.98 -48.85 1.49
C GLY A 33 -13.76 -48.34 2.92
N PRO A 34 -14.34 -49.04 3.91
CA PRO A 34 -14.40 -48.58 5.29
C PRO A 34 -13.03 -48.56 5.98
N GLU A 35 -12.14 -49.51 5.67
CA GLU A 35 -10.81 -49.61 6.29
C GLU A 35 -9.93 -48.42 5.91
N VAL A 36 -9.89 -48.08 4.62
CA VAL A 36 -9.08 -46.95 4.11
C VAL A 36 -9.72 -45.63 4.52
N SER A 37 -11.05 -45.54 4.46
CA SER A 37 -11.78 -44.34 4.90
C SER A 37 -11.55 -44.01 6.37
N ALA A 38 -11.45 -45.02 7.24
CA ALA A 38 -11.15 -44.82 8.64
C ALA A 38 -9.77 -44.16 8.86
N GLU A 39 -8.75 -44.55 8.08
CA GLU A 39 -7.44 -43.89 8.13
C GLU A 39 -7.49 -42.45 7.60
N VAL A 40 -8.30 -42.18 6.58
CA VAL A 40 -8.51 -40.81 6.06
C VAL A 40 -9.18 -39.93 7.12
N LEU A 41 -10.26 -40.40 7.76
CA LEU A 41 -11.00 -39.65 8.77
C LEU A 41 -10.15 -39.27 10.00
N LYS A 42 -9.14 -40.07 10.38
CA LYS A 42 -8.22 -39.75 11.49
C LYS A 42 -7.42 -38.46 11.28
N HIS A 43 -7.27 -38.01 10.03
CA HIS A 43 -6.52 -36.81 9.67
C HIS A 43 -7.42 -35.57 9.50
N MET A 44 -8.72 -35.71 9.71
CA MET A 44 -9.71 -34.64 9.58
C MET A 44 -10.04 -34.01 10.95
N LYS A 45 -10.49 -32.76 10.95
CA LYS A 45 -10.96 -32.08 12.17
C LYS A 45 -12.34 -32.61 12.58
N GLU A 46 -12.66 -32.46 13.86
CA GLU A 46 -13.93 -32.96 14.43
C GLU A 46 -15.16 -32.39 13.71
N GLU A 47 -15.17 -31.09 13.40
CA GLU A 47 -16.23 -30.43 12.61
C GLU A 47 -16.38 -31.03 11.20
N GLU A 48 -15.26 -31.36 10.54
CA GLU A 48 -15.27 -31.94 9.19
C GLU A 48 -15.74 -33.40 9.20
N ILE A 49 -15.38 -34.15 10.24
CA ILE A 49 -15.85 -35.53 10.45
C ILE A 49 -17.36 -35.55 10.62
N GLU A 50 -17.93 -34.62 11.39
CA GLU A 50 -19.38 -34.54 11.61
C GLU A 50 -20.12 -34.26 10.30
N GLU A 51 -19.65 -33.29 9.51
CA GLU A 51 -20.24 -32.95 8.21
C GLU A 51 -20.16 -34.09 7.19
N VAL A 52 -19.02 -34.77 7.10
CA VAL A 52 -18.83 -35.89 6.18
C VAL A 52 -19.62 -37.13 6.64
N SER A 53 -19.70 -37.37 7.95
CA SER A 53 -20.49 -38.47 8.51
C SER A 53 -21.99 -38.30 8.22
N PHE A 54 -22.49 -37.05 8.24
CA PHE A 54 -23.87 -36.75 7.85
C PHE A 54 -24.14 -37.10 6.39
N GLU A 55 -23.25 -36.72 5.48
CA GLU A 55 -23.41 -37.04 4.05
C GLU A 55 -23.19 -38.54 3.76
N LEU A 56 -22.29 -39.22 4.48
CA LEU A 56 -22.12 -40.68 4.41
C LEU A 56 -23.40 -41.42 4.83
N ALA A 57 -24.08 -40.96 5.88
CA ALA A 57 -25.33 -41.55 6.33
C ALA A 57 -26.50 -41.30 5.37
N ARG A 58 -26.44 -40.22 4.58
CA ARG A 58 -27.46 -39.83 3.59
C ARG A 58 -27.23 -40.45 2.21
N ALA A 59 -26.03 -40.93 1.93
CA ALA A 59 -25.68 -41.55 0.67
C ALA A 59 -26.31 -42.95 0.57
N ASP A 60 -27.35 -43.08 -0.26
CA ASP A 60 -28.04 -44.35 -0.49
C ASP A 60 -27.26 -45.27 -1.44
N LEU A 61 -27.56 -45.20 -2.75
CA LEU A 61 -26.96 -46.02 -3.78
C LEU A 61 -26.23 -45.11 -4.78
N VAL A 62 -24.91 -45.16 -4.74
CA VAL A 62 -24.07 -44.44 -5.70
C VAL A 62 -24.01 -45.24 -7.00
N ASP A 63 -24.43 -44.63 -8.11
CA ASP A 63 -24.30 -45.27 -9.42
C ASP A 63 -22.83 -45.29 -9.90
N SER A 64 -22.48 -46.27 -10.73
CA SER A 64 -21.08 -46.45 -11.19
C SER A 64 -20.55 -45.23 -11.93
N GLU A 65 -21.39 -44.51 -12.69
CA GLU A 65 -20.98 -43.36 -13.49
C GLU A 65 -20.59 -42.19 -12.58
N THR A 66 -21.39 -41.93 -11.55
CA THR A 66 -21.11 -40.93 -10.51
C THR A 66 -19.87 -41.30 -9.70
N ARG A 67 -19.73 -42.57 -9.32
CA ARG A 67 -18.55 -43.07 -8.60
C ARG A 67 -17.27 -42.83 -9.40
N ASP A 68 -17.25 -43.24 -10.66
CA ASP A 68 -16.08 -43.16 -11.52
C ASP A 68 -15.71 -41.68 -11.83
N MET A 69 -16.73 -40.80 -11.96
CA MET A 69 -16.53 -39.35 -12.09
C MET A 69 -15.82 -38.75 -10.87
N VAL A 70 -16.27 -39.09 -9.66
CA VAL A 70 -15.66 -38.59 -8.41
C VAL A 70 -14.23 -39.11 -8.28
N LEU A 71 -13.97 -40.39 -8.59
CA LEU A 71 -12.62 -40.95 -8.54
C LEU A 71 -11.67 -40.27 -9.54
N MET A 72 -12.13 -39.97 -10.75
CA MET A 72 -11.35 -39.23 -11.74
C MET A 72 -11.03 -37.81 -11.27
N GLU A 73 -12.01 -37.10 -10.71
CA GLU A 73 -11.80 -35.75 -10.16
C GLU A 73 -10.79 -35.75 -9.01
N PHE A 74 -10.87 -36.73 -8.10
CA PHE A 74 -9.87 -36.90 -7.04
C PHE A 74 -8.48 -37.22 -7.60
N GLN A 75 -8.38 -38.04 -8.64
CA GLN A 75 -7.11 -38.33 -9.32
C GLN A 75 -6.53 -37.08 -9.98
N GLU A 76 -7.34 -36.26 -10.64
CA GLU A 76 -6.91 -34.98 -11.22
C GLU A 76 -6.45 -33.99 -10.14
N LEU A 77 -7.15 -33.93 -9.00
CA LEU A 77 -6.74 -33.14 -7.84
C LEU A 77 -5.42 -33.62 -7.25
N MET A 78 -5.21 -34.94 -7.14
CA MET A 78 -3.92 -35.50 -6.70
C MET A 78 -2.80 -35.17 -7.69
N MET A 79 -3.03 -35.29 -9.00
CA MET A 79 -2.03 -34.94 -10.02
C MET A 79 -1.74 -33.43 -10.06
N ALA A 80 -2.75 -32.58 -9.82
CA ALA A 80 -2.57 -31.15 -9.67
C ALA A 80 -1.80 -30.80 -8.38
N GLN A 81 -1.99 -31.59 -7.31
CA GLN A 81 -1.29 -31.45 -6.05
C GLN A 81 0.13 -32.05 -6.09
N ASP A 82 0.43 -33.00 -6.98
CA ASP A 82 1.80 -33.48 -7.24
C ASP A 82 2.69 -32.39 -7.88
N PHE A 83 2.09 -31.37 -8.52
CA PHE A 83 2.79 -30.13 -8.90
C PHE A 83 3.04 -29.19 -7.71
N ILE A 84 2.37 -29.43 -6.58
CA ILE A 84 2.59 -28.77 -5.29
C ILE A 84 3.26 -29.79 -4.36
N ILE A 85 4.53 -30.10 -4.65
CA ILE A 85 5.43 -30.69 -3.65
C ILE A 85 5.51 -29.68 -2.50
N SER A 86 4.62 -29.85 -1.53
CA SER A 86 4.53 -29.05 -0.32
C SER A 86 5.73 -29.38 0.56
N GLY A 87 6.86 -28.74 0.28
CA GLY A 87 7.91 -28.55 1.27
C GLY A 87 7.34 -27.78 2.46
N GLY A 88 7.44 -28.36 3.66
CA GLY A 88 6.95 -27.79 4.90
C GLY A 88 7.71 -28.34 6.11
N ILE A 89 7.57 -27.68 7.28
CA ILE A 89 8.30 -28.03 8.50
C ILE A 89 7.98 -29.46 8.96
N ASP A 90 6.75 -29.93 8.77
CA ASP A 90 6.35 -31.28 9.18
C ASP A 90 6.94 -32.36 8.26
N TYR A 91 7.01 -32.12 6.94
CA TYR A 91 7.74 -33.01 6.02
C TYR A 91 9.25 -33.02 6.32
N ALA A 92 9.84 -31.85 6.57
CA ALA A 92 11.23 -31.76 6.99
C ALA A 92 11.47 -32.48 8.32
N ARG A 93 10.54 -32.40 9.28
CA ARG A 93 10.62 -33.13 10.56
C ARG A 93 10.63 -34.63 10.31
N ASP A 94 9.70 -35.13 9.52
CA ASP A 94 9.56 -36.56 9.26
C ASP A 94 10.77 -37.14 8.52
N VAL A 95 11.34 -36.39 7.57
CA VAL A 95 12.57 -36.73 6.86
C VAL A 95 13.78 -36.70 7.80
N LEU A 96 13.91 -35.68 8.65
CA LEU A 96 15.03 -35.55 9.57
C LEU A 96 14.97 -36.60 10.69
N GLU A 97 13.77 -36.95 11.18
CA GLU A 97 13.57 -38.00 12.18
C GLU A 97 14.03 -39.36 11.64
N LYS A 98 13.64 -39.69 10.40
CA LYS A 98 14.05 -40.93 9.72
C LYS A 98 15.55 -40.96 9.39
N ALA A 99 16.15 -39.82 9.07
CA ALA A 99 17.56 -39.74 8.65
C ALA A 99 18.56 -39.64 9.83
N LEU A 100 18.20 -38.94 10.91
CA LEU A 100 19.12 -38.53 11.98
C LEU A 100 18.69 -38.99 13.39
N GLY A 101 17.50 -39.58 13.51
CA GLY A 101 16.89 -39.98 14.77
C GLY A 101 16.14 -38.84 15.47
N THR A 102 15.13 -39.20 16.26
CA THR A 102 14.15 -38.29 16.85
C THR A 102 14.77 -37.11 17.61
N GLN A 103 15.80 -37.38 18.43
CA GLN A 103 16.40 -36.33 19.26
C GLN A 103 17.10 -35.23 18.44
N ARG A 104 17.89 -35.62 17.42
CA ARG A 104 18.62 -34.67 16.55
C ARG A 104 17.70 -33.96 15.59
N ALA A 105 16.66 -34.64 15.11
CA ALA A 105 15.64 -34.04 14.26
C ALA A 105 14.88 -32.94 14.98
N VAL A 106 14.47 -33.18 16.24
CA VAL A 106 13.81 -32.17 17.08
C VAL A 106 14.73 -30.97 17.30
N ASP A 107 16.02 -31.16 17.58
CA ASP A 107 16.97 -30.04 17.76
C ASP A 107 17.16 -29.21 16.48
N ILE A 108 17.27 -29.87 15.32
CA ILE A 108 17.44 -29.20 14.02
C ILE A 108 16.15 -28.46 13.64
N ILE A 109 14.99 -29.10 13.81
CA ILE A 109 13.68 -28.48 13.57
C ILE A 109 13.46 -27.31 14.51
N ASN A 110 13.78 -27.43 15.81
CA ASN A 110 13.66 -26.31 16.74
C ASN A 110 14.56 -25.13 16.35
N ARG A 111 15.78 -25.38 15.85
CA ARG A 111 16.63 -24.31 15.29
C ARG A 111 16.04 -23.73 14.01
N LEU A 112 15.49 -24.56 13.12
CA LEU A 112 14.87 -24.13 11.88
C LEU A 112 13.62 -23.29 12.15
N THR A 113 12.73 -23.75 13.04
CA THR A 113 11.55 -23.05 13.51
C THR A 113 11.92 -21.77 14.27
N SER A 114 13.00 -21.74 15.05
CA SER A 114 13.48 -20.49 15.67
C SER A 114 14.02 -19.49 14.64
N SER A 115 14.54 -19.98 13.50
CA SER A 115 14.98 -19.11 12.39
C SER A 115 13.86 -18.68 11.45
N LEU A 116 12.77 -19.46 11.41
CA LEU A 116 11.57 -19.22 10.58
C LEU A 116 10.45 -18.52 11.36
N GLN A 117 10.46 -18.56 12.70
CA GLN A 117 9.65 -17.68 13.52
C GLN A 117 10.15 -16.26 13.28
N THR A 118 9.31 -15.46 12.65
CA THR A 118 9.38 -14.00 12.74
C THR A 118 9.65 -13.65 14.19
N LYS A 119 10.65 -12.81 14.44
CA LYS A 119 10.92 -12.39 15.81
C LYS A 119 9.62 -11.80 16.37
N PRO A 120 9.27 -12.08 17.63
CA PRO A 120 8.12 -11.42 18.25
C PRO A 120 8.23 -9.92 18.01
N PHE A 121 7.12 -9.32 17.57
CA PHE A 121 7.04 -7.90 17.21
C PHE A 121 7.81 -7.47 15.95
N ASP A 122 8.09 -8.38 15.00
CA ASP A 122 8.78 -8.02 13.75
C ASP A 122 8.04 -6.95 12.93
N PHE A 123 6.70 -6.88 13.02
CA PHE A 123 5.92 -5.82 12.39
C PHE A 123 6.18 -4.46 13.06
N ILE A 124 6.26 -4.40 14.40
CA ILE A 124 6.58 -3.15 15.12
C ILE A 124 7.97 -2.63 14.71
N ARG A 125 8.92 -3.54 14.49
CA ARG A 125 10.28 -3.16 14.05
C ARG A 125 10.26 -2.44 12.70
N ARG A 126 9.25 -2.65 11.86
CA ARG A 126 9.06 -1.97 10.57
C ARG A 126 8.14 -0.75 10.66
N THR A 127 7.32 -0.65 11.70
CA THR A 127 6.44 0.49 11.93
C THR A 127 7.22 1.77 12.24
N ASP A 128 6.65 2.90 11.82
CA ASP A 128 7.14 4.24 12.12
C ASP A 128 7.01 4.55 13.63
N PRO A 129 8.03 5.13 14.29
CA PRO A 129 8.00 5.44 15.72
C PRO A 129 6.81 6.31 16.15
N THR A 130 6.41 7.27 15.31
CA THR A 130 5.33 8.22 15.61
C THR A 130 3.98 7.52 15.70
N HIS A 131 3.72 6.57 14.80
CA HIS A 131 2.50 5.76 14.82
C HIS A 131 2.47 4.85 16.05
N LEU A 132 3.62 4.30 16.42
CA LEU A 132 3.71 3.43 17.59
C LEU A 132 3.50 4.21 18.90
N VAL A 133 3.99 5.45 19.02
CA VAL A 133 3.74 6.31 20.18
C VAL A 133 2.23 6.54 20.36
N ASN A 134 1.53 6.93 19.29
CA ASN A 134 0.09 7.16 19.34
C ASN A 134 -0.69 5.94 19.82
N PHE A 135 -0.18 4.75 19.49
CA PHE A 135 -0.77 3.50 19.86
C PHE A 135 -0.51 3.12 21.33
N ILE A 136 0.73 3.22 21.78
CA ILE A 136 1.14 2.72 23.09
C ILE A 136 0.96 3.73 24.22
N GLN A 137 0.82 5.04 23.93
CA GLN A 137 0.80 6.09 24.95
C GLN A 137 -0.32 5.94 26.01
N ASN A 138 -1.43 5.29 25.65
CA ASN A 138 -2.57 5.05 26.54
C ASN A 138 -2.56 3.63 27.15
N GLU A 139 -1.57 2.80 26.82
CA GLU A 139 -1.45 1.44 27.33
C GLU A 139 -0.80 1.44 28.71
N HIS A 140 -0.98 0.36 29.46
CA HIS A 140 -0.40 0.24 30.79
C HIS A 140 1.15 0.27 30.74
N PRO A 141 1.86 0.94 31.69
CA PRO A 141 3.33 1.08 31.65
C PRO A 141 4.10 -0.25 31.53
N GLN A 142 3.54 -1.35 32.05
CA GLN A 142 4.11 -2.69 31.89
C GLN A 142 4.09 -3.18 30.43
N THR A 143 3.02 -2.89 29.70
CA THR A 143 2.86 -3.27 28.29
C THR A 143 3.82 -2.45 27.44
N ILE A 144 3.94 -1.14 27.72
CA ILE A 144 4.91 -0.26 27.05
C ILE A 144 6.34 -0.77 27.29
N ALA A 145 6.68 -1.09 28.54
CA ALA A 145 7.99 -1.65 28.90
C ALA A 145 8.28 -2.96 28.14
N LEU A 146 7.29 -3.85 28.03
CA LEU A 146 7.42 -5.07 27.25
C LEU A 146 7.69 -4.76 25.78
N ILE A 147 6.91 -3.90 25.14
CA ILE A 147 7.08 -3.53 23.72
C ILE A 147 8.47 -2.93 23.49
N LEU A 148 8.88 -1.94 24.28
CA LEU A 148 10.16 -1.27 24.14
C LEU A 148 11.36 -2.22 24.30
N SER A 149 11.24 -3.25 25.16
CA SER A 149 12.30 -4.24 25.38
C SER A 149 12.61 -5.12 24.17
N TYR A 150 11.68 -5.21 23.21
CA TYR A 150 11.84 -5.98 21.97
C TYR A 150 12.16 -5.11 20.75
N LEU A 151 12.28 -3.79 20.93
CA LEU A 151 12.64 -2.86 19.86
C LEU A 151 14.14 -2.62 19.78
N ASP A 152 14.56 -2.13 18.62
CA ASP A 152 15.90 -1.61 18.43
C ASP A 152 16.13 -0.42 19.38
N PRO A 153 17.28 -0.34 20.09
CA PRO A 153 17.52 0.67 21.12
C PRO A 153 17.30 2.12 20.64
N GLN A 154 17.67 2.41 19.39
CA GLN A 154 17.50 3.73 18.79
C GLN A 154 16.03 4.08 18.63
N LYS A 155 15.22 3.15 18.09
CA LYS A 155 13.77 3.34 17.98
C LYS A 155 13.11 3.48 19.35
N ALA A 156 13.47 2.61 20.30
CA ALA A 156 12.94 2.64 21.65
C ALA A 156 13.22 3.98 22.34
N ALA A 157 14.41 4.56 22.16
CA ALA A 157 14.76 5.87 22.70
C ALA A 157 13.90 7.00 22.10
N THR A 158 13.68 7.00 20.78
CA THR A 158 12.81 7.98 20.11
C THR A 158 11.37 7.91 20.63
N ILE A 159 10.83 6.70 20.79
CA ILE A 159 9.49 6.47 21.31
C ILE A 159 9.40 6.94 22.77
N LEU A 160 10.36 6.55 23.62
CA LEU A 160 10.40 6.95 25.02
C LEU A 160 10.45 8.48 25.19
N ALA A 161 11.24 9.17 24.37
CA ALA A 161 11.34 10.63 24.38
C ALA A 161 10.02 11.34 24.02
N SER A 162 9.12 10.65 23.31
CA SER A 162 7.83 11.19 22.87
C SER A 162 6.70 10.92 23.88
N LEU A 163 6.96 10.15 24.95
CA LEU A 163 6.01 9.88 26.03
C LEU A 163 6.14 10.91 27.15
N ASN A 164 5.08 11.06 27.96
CA ASN A 164 5.07 11.93 29.13
C ASN A 164 6.20 11.59 30.12
N THR A 165 6.89 12.60 30.64
CA THR A 165 8.05 12.48 31.54
C THR A 165 7.78 11.61 32.77
N ASP A 166 6.57 11.68 33.33
CA ASP A 166 6.17 10.87 34.49
C ASP A 166 6.11 9.37 34.17
N LEU A 167 5.73 9.01 32.93
CA LEU A 167 5.68 7.62 32.47
C LEU A 167 7.06 7.09 32.12
N GLN A 168 7.96 7.94 31.60
CA GLN A 168 9.30 7.53 31.16
C GLN A 168 10.08 6.83 32.30
N ALA A 169 10.07 7.41 33.50
CA ALA A 169 10.79 6.87 34.65
C ALA A 169 10.21 5.54 35.14
N ASP A 170 8.87 5.39 35.12
CA ASP A 170 8.22 4.13 35.51
C ASP A 170 8.46 3.02 34.49
N ILE A 171 8.38 3.33 33.19
CA ILE A 171 8.67 2.40 32.10
C ILE A 171 10.12 1.91 32.19
N MET A 172 11.09 2.81 32.36
CA MET A 172 12.50 2.44 32.47
C MET A 172 12.79 1.58 33.69
N ARG A 173 12.16 1.88 34.84
CA ARG A 173 12.25 1.03 36.04
C ARG A 173 11.75 -0.38 35.75
N ARG A 174 10.59 -0.49 35.09
CA ARG A 174 10.00 -1.79 34.74
C ARG A 174 10.89 -2.56 33.80
N ILE A 175 11.43 -1.95 32.73
CA ILE A 175 12.38 -2.62 31.83
C ILE A 175 13.59 -3.15 32.61
N ALA A 176 14.12 -2.37 33.55
CA ALA A 176 15.27 -2.77 34.35
C ALA A 176 14.98 -3.91 35.35
N THR A 177 13.75 -4.03 35.85
CA THR A 177 13.35 -5.06 36.82
C THR A 177 12.56 -6.21 36.20
N MET A 178 12.32 -6.18 34.88
CA MET A 178 11.49 -7.17 34.20
C MET A 178 12.28 -8.47 34.03
N ASP A 179 11.76 -9.54 34.64
CA ASP A 179 12.24 -10.90 34.43
C ASP A 179 11.58 -11.55 33.20
N ARG A 180 11.77 -12.86 33.03
CA ARG A 180 11.23 -13.63 31.90
C ARG A 180 9.69 -13.51 31.82
N THR A 181 9.20 -12.97 30.71
CA THR A 181 7.76 -12.96 30.37
C THR A 181 7.34 -14.32 29.80
N SER A 182 6.12 -14.79 30.13
CA SER A 182 5.58 -16.03 29.55
C SER A 182 5.41 -15.88 28.03
N PRO A 183 5.85 -16.86 27.21
CA PRO A 183 5.66 -16.85 25.77
C PRO A 183 4.19 -16.73 25.33
N GLU A 184 3.24 -17.23 26.15
CA GLU A 184 1.81 -17.13 25.87
C GLU A 184 1.32 -15.68 25.97
N ILE A 185 1.76 -14.95 27.00
CA ILE A 185 1.43 -13.53 27.20
C ILE A 185 2.06 -12.70 26.08
N LEU A 186 3.29 -13.02 25.68
CA LEU A 186 3.97 -12.34 24.58
C LEU A 186 3.18 -12.45 23.27
N ARG A 187 2.73 -13.66 22.91
CA ARG A 187 1.92 -13.90 21.70
C ARG A 187 0.55 -13.22 21.77
N GLU A 188 -0.06 -13.16 22.96
CA GLU A 188 -1.35 -12.50 23.12
C GLU A 188 -1.23 -10.99 22.93
N VAL A 189 -0.21 -10.37 23.55
CA VAL A 189 0.10 -8.95 23.35
C VAL A 189 0.42 -8.67 21.88
N GLU A 190 1.24 -9.51 21.25
CA GLU A 190 1.57 -9.40 19.84
C GLU A 190 0.32 -9.42 18.94
N ARG A 191 -0.58 -10.39 19.15
CA ARG A 191 -1.83 -10.53 18.38
C ARG A 191 -2.76 -9.33 18.54
N VAL A 192 -2.91 -8.82 19.76
CA VAL A 192 -3.76 -7.65 20.03
C VAL A 192 -3.19 -6.41 19.34
N LEU A 193 -1.87 -6.24 19.41
CA LEU A 193 -1.17 -5.12 18.82
C LEU A 193 -1.19 -5.17 17.29
N GLU A 194 -0.96 -6.35 16.71
CA GLU A 194 -1.07 -6.59 15.27
C GLU A 194 -2.49 -6.33 14.76
N ARG A 195 -3.53 -6.80 15.47
CA ARG A 195 -4.93 -6.55 15.10
C ARG A 195 -5.24 -5.06 15.11
N LYS A 196 -4.87 -4.33 16.16
CA LYS A 196 -5.17 -2.90 16.23
C LYS A 196 -4.31 -2.05 15.26
N LEU A 197 -3.12 -2.51 14.88
CA LEU A 197 -2.33 -1.88 13.81
C LEU A 197 -2.84 -2.25 12.41
N SER A 198 -3.39 -3.45 12.22
CA SER A 198 -4.02 -3.88 10.97
C SER A 198 -5.26 -3.06 10.62
N THR A 199 -6.04 -2.67 11.64
CA THR A 199 -7.20 -1.77 11.43
C THR A 199 -6.78 -0.39 10.94
N LEU A 200 -5.60 0.09 11.34
CA LEU A 200 -5.02 1.36 10.90
C LEU A 200 -4.20 1.24 9.60
N SER A 201 -3.77 0.05 9.21
CA SER A 201 -3.17 -0.20 7.89
C SER A 201 -4.19 -0.59 6.82
N SER A 202 -5.42 -0.91 7.23
CA SER A 202 -6.61 -0.95 6.36
C SER A 202 -7.20 0.45 6.14
N GLU A 203 -6.88 1.41 7.02
CA GLU A 203 -6.86 2.83 6.70
C GLU A 203 -5.58 3.09 5.91
N ASP A 204 -5.56 2.64 4.67
CA ASP A 204 -4.60 3.14 3.69
C ASP A 204 -4.74 4.67 3.67
N PHE A 205 -3.86 5.36 4.40
CA PHE A 205 -3.36 6.66 3.98
C PHE A 205 -2.56 6.43 2.67
N THR A 206 -3.25 5.99 1.60
CA THR A 206 -3.07 6.74 0.36
C THR A 206 -3.29 8.19 0.77
N SER A 207 -2.31 9.06 0.57
CA SER A 207 -2.44 10.48 0.86
C SER A 207 -3.64 11.05 0.09
N ALA A 208 -4.83 10.88 0.62
CA ALA A 208 -6.09 11.36 0.05
C ALA A 208 -6.22 12.80 0.53
N GLY A 209 -5.48 13.68 -0.14
CA GLY A 209 -5.38 15.08 0.22
C GLY A 209 -3.95 15.54 0.47
N GLY A 210 -3.85 16.82 0.83
CA GLY A 210 -2.61 17.57 0.88
C GLY A 210 -2.65 18.72 -0.13
N ILE A 211 -1.70 19.64 0.03
CA ILE A 211 -1.61 20.86 -0.78
C ILE A 211 -1.55 20.50 -2.26
N ASP A 212 -0.86 19.42 -2.64
CA ASP A 212 -0.76 18.98 -4.04
C ASP A 212 -2.11 18.53 -4.63
N THR A 213 -2.95 17.85 -3.84
CA THR A 213 -4.30 17.47 -4.28
C THR A 213 -5.20 18.69 -4.40
N VAL A 214 -5.10 19.64 -3.45
CA VAL A 214 -5.87 20.89 -3.49
C VAL A 214 -5.46 21.72 -4.71
N VAL A 215 -4.16 21.84 -4.99
CA VAL A 215 -3.63 22.52 -6.17
C VAL A 215 -4.13 21.85 -7.45
N ALA A 216 -4.11 20.52 -7.54
CA ALA A 216 -4.64 19.81 -8.69
C ALA A 216 -6.15 20.04 -8.89
N ILE A 217 -6.94 20.06 -7.81
CA ILE A 217 -8.39 20.35 -7.88
C ILE A 217 -8.62 21.80 -8.33
N ILE A 218 -7.93 22.76 -7.73
CA ILE A 218 -8.08 24.19 -8.05
C ILE A 218 -7.63 24.47 -9.48
N ASN A 219 -6.53 23.89 -9.95
CA ASN A 219 -6.04 24.07 -11.33
C ASN A 219 -6.99 23.52 -12.41
N ASN A 220 -7.95 22.66 -12.04
CA ASN A 220 -9.00 22.14 -12.93
C ASN A 220 -10.38 22.81 -12.70
N ALA A 221 -10.49 23.71 -11.72
CA ALA A 221 -11.72 24.47 -11.49
C ALA A 221 -11.78 25.71 -12.40
N ASP A 222 -12.98 26.26 -12.59
CA ASP A 222 -13.13 27.53 -13.29
C ASP A 222 -12.55 28.69 -12.48
N ARG A 223 -12.19 29.78 -13.17
CA ARG A 223 -11.52 30.95 -12.55
C ARG A 223 -12.34 31.61 -11.43
N THR A 224 -13.66 31.52 -11.48
CA THR A 224 -14.54 32.10 -10.45
C THR A 224 -14.46 31.25 -9.18
N THR A 225 -14.52 29.92 -9.33
CA THR A 225 -14.38 28.96 -8.23
C THR A 225 -12.99 29.00 -7.61
N GLU A 226 -11.91 29.05 -8.41
CA GLU A 226 -10.53 29.23 -7.92
C GLU A 226 -10.43 30.46 -7.02
N ARG A 227 -10.88 31.61 -7.52
CA ARG A 227 -10.75 32.90 -6.81
C ARG A 227 -11.50 32.89 -5.49
N ASN A 228 -12.74 32.40 -5.49
CA ASN A 228 -13.54 32.31 -4.26
C ASN A 228 -12.90 31.39 -3.21
N ILE A 229 -12.35 30.24 -3.63
CA ILE A 229 -11.69 29.29 -2.72
C ILE A 229 -10.44 29.91 -2.11
N ILE A 230 -9.61 30.57 -2.92
CA ILE A 230 -8.37 31.20 -2.46
C ILE A 230 -8.65 32.40 -1.55
N GLU A 231 -9.59 33.28 -1.90
CA GLU A 231 -9.97 34.42 -1.06
C GLU A 231 -10.51 33.95 0.31
N THR A 232 -11.32 32.89 0.34
CA THR A 232 -11.82 32.30 1.59
C THR A 232 -10.68 31.69 2.42
N LEU A 233 -9.74 30.99 1.76
CA LEU A 233 -8.56 30.42 2.43
C LEU A 233 -7.63 31.50 2.97
N GLU A 234 -7.49 32.66 2.31
CA GLU A 234 -6.71 33.79 2.83
C GLU A 234 -7.31 34.42 4.09
N GLU A 235 -8.64 34.39 4.24
CA GLU A 235 -9.31 34.87 5.45
C GLU A 235 -9.15 33.90 6.63
N ASP A 236 -9.23 32.59 6.37
CA ASP A 236 -9.18 31.55 7.41
C ASP A 236 -7.74 31.14 7.79
N ASP A 237 -6.85 30.97 6.81
CA ASP A 237 -5.45 30.54 6.99
C ASP A 237 -4.51 31.16 5.91
N PRO A 238 -3.95 32.35 6.17
CA PRO A 238 -3.08 33.05 5.23
C PRO A 238 -1.83 32.25 4.82
N ASP A 239 -1.26 31.45 5.73
CA ASP A 239 -0.04 30.69 5.48
C ASP A 239 -0.33 29.53 4.52
N LEU A 240 -1.45 28.82 4.70
CA LEU A 240 -1.90 27.76 3.80
C LEU A 240 -2.26 28.30 2.40
N ALA A 241 -2.93 29.44 2.33
CA ALA A 241 -3.27 30.08 1.07
C ALA A 241 -1.99 30.44 0.27
N GLU A 242 -0.97 30.97 0.94
CA GLU A 242 0.33 31.25 0.33
C GLU A 242 1.04 29.98 -0.17
N GLU A 243 0.99 28.88 0.59
CA GLU A 243 1.58 27.60 0.15
C GLU A 243 0.86 27.00 -1.06
N ILE A 244 -0.49 27.03 -1.06
CA ILE A 244 -1.30 26.59 -2.21
C ILE A 244 -0.98 27.45 -3.42
N LYS A 245 -1.02 28.78 -3.27
CA LYS A 245 -0.67 29.72 -4.33
C LYS A 245 0.70 29.38 -4.91
N LYS A 246 1.74 29.24 -4.08
CA LYS A 246 3.11 28.89 -4.54
C LYS A 246 3.18 27.66 -5.43
N LYS A 247 2.33 26.64 -5.17
CA LYS A 247 2.29 25.41 -5.95
C LYS A 247 1.40 25.46 -7.20
N MET A 248 0.51 26.44 -7.33
CA MET A 248 -0.42 26.54 -8.48
C MET A 248 0.24 26.91 -9.81
N PHE A 249 1.35 27.66 -9.78
CA PHE A 249 2.08 28.06 -10.98
C PHE A 249 3.57 27.86 -10.75
N VAL A 250 4.15 26.89 -11.46
CA VAL A 250 5.58 26.56 -11.43
C VAL A 250 6.29 27.38 -12.51
N PHE A 251 7.58 27.65 -12.34
CA PHE A 251 8.35 28.40 -13.34
C PHE A 251 8.31 27.76 -14.74
N GLU A 252 8.26 26.43 -14.81
CA GLU A 252 8.17 25.68 -16.07
C GLU A 252 6.87 25.97 -16.85
N ASP A 253 5.79 26.33 -16.15
CA ASP A 253 4.50 26.68 -16.77
C ASP A 253 4.58 27.97 -17.60
N ILE A 254 5.70 28.69 -17.58
CA ILE A 254 5.92 29.88 -18.42
C ILE A 254 5.77 29.58 -19.92
N ILE A 255 5.91 28.31 -20.34
CA ILE A 255 5.69 27.88 -21.72
C ILE A 255 4.22 28.06 -22.16
N THR A 256 3.28 28.02 -21.22
CA THR A 256 1.84 28.18 -21.47
C THR A 256 1.46 29.64 -21.75
N LEU A 257 2.35 30.59 -21.41
CA LEU A 257 2.12 32.00 -21.67
C LEU A 257 2.30 32.35 -23.15
N ASP A 258 1.44 33.26 -23.62
CA ASP A 258 1.60 33.84 -24.94
C ASP A 258 2.85 34.73 -25.01
N ASP A 259 3.37 34.91 -26.22
CA ASP A 259 4.63 35.61 -26.46
C ASP A 259 4.59 37.09 -25.97
N LYS A 260 3.42 37.76 -25.97
CA LYS A 260 3.32 39.13 -25.44
C LYS A 260 3.41 39.15 -23.92
N SER A 261 2.78 38.18 -23.25
CA SER A 261 2.87 38.03 -21.81
C SER A 261 4.31 37.78 -21.36
N ILE A 262 5.04 36.89 -22.03
CA ILE A 262 6.47 36.67 -21.74
C ILE A 262 7.28 37.96 -21.88
N GLN A 263 7.06 38.73 -22.94
CA GLN A 263 7.76 40.01 -23.13
C GLN A 263 7.47 41.02 -22.00
N LYS A 264 6.26 41.00 -21.41
CA LYS A 264 5.92 41.84 -20.26
C LYS A 264 6.62 41.37 -18.98
N VAL A 265 6.64 40.06 -18.73
CA VAL A 265 7.37 39.48 -17.58
C VAL A 265 8.84 39.89 -17.65
N MET A 266 9.45 39.70 -18.81
CA MET A 266 10.88 39.97 -19.04
C MET A 266 11.28 41.44 -18.87
N ARG A 267 10.32 42.38 -18.94
CA ARG A 267 10.56 43.81 -18.66
C ARG A 267 10.52 44.15 -17.17
N ASN A 268 9.90 43.29 -16.36
CA ASN A 268 9.70 43.49 -14.93
C ASN A 268 10.60 42.59 -14.07
N VAL A 269 11.49 41.81 -14.68
CA VAL A 269 12.43 40.91 -14.04
C VAL A 269 13.86 41.43 -14.20
N ASP A 270 14.68 41.31 -13.15
CA ASP A 270 16.11 41.63 -13.21
C ASP A 270 16.87 40.56 -14.03
N ASN A 271 17.80 41.00 -14.90
CA ASN A 271 18.61 40.10 -15.71
C ASN A 271 19.44 39.12 -14.87
N ASN A 272 19.84 39.48 -13.66
CA ASN A 272 20.58 38.59 -12.76
C ASN A 272 19.68 37.46 -12.22
N ASP A 273 18.46 37.78 -11.81
CA ASP A 273 17.49 36.76 -11.37
C ASP A 273 17.08 35.87 -12.55
N LEU A 274 16.90 36.45 -13.74
CA LEU A 274 16.60 35.70 -14.95
C LEU A 274 17.73 34.73 -15.36
N SER A 275 18.98 35.18 -15.38
CA SER A 275 20.13 34.33 -15.74
C SER A 275 20.34 33.18 -14.74
N LYS A 276 20.09 33.42 -13.44
CA LYS A 276 20.10 32.36 -12.42
C LYS A 276 18.96 31.36 -12.64
N ALA A 277 17.74 31.84 -12.85
CA ALA A 277 16.56 30.99 -13.01
C ALA A 277 16.66 30.05 -14.23
N LEU A 278 17.32 30.49 -15.31
CA LEU A 278 17.48 29.73 -16.54
C LEU A 278 18.55 28.63 -16.49
N LYS A 279 19.37 28.52 -15.43
CA LYS A 279 20.48 27.55 -15.39
C LYS A 279 20.05 26.09 -15.31
N SER A 280 18.89 25.80 -14.70
CA SER A 280 18.45 24.44 -14.37
C SER A 280 17.06 24.12 -14.95
N VAL A 281 16.72 24.72 -16.09
CA VAL A 281 15.40 24.57 -16.71
C VAL A 281 15.51 23.87 -18.04
N ASP A 282 14.42 23.25 -18.47
CA ASP A 282 14.38 22.53 -19.73
C ASP A 282 14.71 23.42 -20.93
N PRO A 283 15.38 22.89 -21.96
CA PRO A 283 15.76 23.65 -23.15
C PRO A 283 14.57 24.36 -23.82
N GLU A 284 13.38 23.76 -23.76
CA GLU A 284 12.16 24.34 -24.31
C GLU A 284 11.78 25.66 -23.62
N VAL A 285 11.90 25.71 -22.29
CA VAL A 285 11.66 26.92 -21.49
C VAL A 285 12.67 28.01 -21.85
N GLN A 286 13.95 27.64 -21.97
CA GLN A 286 15.00 28.57 -22.37
C GLN A 286 14.73 29.15 -23.76
N ASP A 287 14.40 28.30 -24.73
CA ASP A 287 14.15 28.71 -26.12
C ASP A 287 12.95 29.64 -26.24
N LYS A 288 11.86 29.34 -25.52
CA LYS A 288 10.66 30.18 -25.46
C LYS A 288 10.97 31.58 -24.92
N ILE A 289 11.83 31.68 -23.90
CA ILE A 289 12.28 32.96 -23.33
C ILE A 289 13.20 33.69 -24.32
N PHE A 290 14.21 33.03 -24.88
CA PHE A 290 15.14 33.67 -25.83
C PHE A 290 14.46 34.16 -27.10
N ARG A 291 13.45 33.43 -27.61
CA ARG A 291 12.67 33.83 -28.79
C ARG A 291 11.91 35.14 -28.57
N ASN A 292 11.56 35.43 -27.32
CA ASN A 292 10.85 36.65 -26.92
C ASN A 292 11.79 37.81 -26.53
N MET A 293 13.10 37.64 -26.71
CA MET A 293 14.10 38.68 -26.48
C MET A 293 14.65 39.26 -27.79
N SER A 294 15.18 40.48 -27.73
CA SER A 294 16.00 40.99 -28.83
C SER A 294 17.32 40.21 -28.94
N LYS A 295 17.90 40.12 -30.15
CA LYS A 295 19.19 39.44 -30.37
C LYS A 295 20.29 39.90 -29.41
N ARG A 296 20.35 41.21 -29.13
CA ARG A 296 21.32 41.79 -28.20
C ARG A 296 21.07 41.34 -26.76
N ALA A 297 19.83 41.38 -26.29
CA ALA A 297 19.49 41.01 -24.92
C ALA A 297 19.64 39.50 -24.68
N SER A 298 19.28 38.67 -25.67
CA SER A 298 19.52 37.22 -25.62
C SER A 298 21.01 36.89 -25.56
N GLN A 299 21.86 37.59 -26.33
CA GLN A 299 23.31 37.37 -26.27
C GLN A 299 23.88 37.78 -24.91
N MET A 300 23.50 38.95 -24.39
CA MET A 300 23.94 39.39 -23.06
C MET A 300 23.55 38.40 -21.97
N LEU A 301 22.32 37.87 -22.00
CA LEU A 301 21.85 36.90 -21.02
C LEU A 301 22.63 35.58 -21.10
N ARG A 302 22.98 35.11 -22.31
CA ARG A 302 23.83 33.92 -22.50
C ARG A 302 25.23 34.13 -21.94
N ASP A 303 25.82 35.29 -22.20
CA ASP A 303 27.15 35.65 -21.70
C ASP A 303 27.13 35.73 -20.15
N ASP A 304 26.08 36.33 -19.57
CA ASP A 304 25.89 36.40 -18.12
C ASP A 304 25.74 35.01 -17.48
N MET A 305 24.96 34.12 -18.12
CA MET A 305 24.82 32.73 -17.69
C MET A 305 26.17 32.00 -17.74
N GLU A 306 26.97 32.18 -18.78
CA GLU A 306 28.29 31.54 -18.90
C GLU A 306 29.27 32.06 -17.83
N PHE A 307 29.29 33.37 -17.60
CA PHE A 307 30.17 34.02 -16.64
C PHE A 307 29.87 33.65 -15.18
N MET A 308 28.60 33.38 -14.86
CA MET A 308 28.16 33.09 -13.49
C MET A 308 28.70 31.76 -12.92
N GLY A 309 29.16 30.84 -13.77
CA GLY A 309 29.69 29.55 -13.34
C GLY A 309 28.63 28.64 -12.65
N PRO A 310 29.05 27.74 -11.74
CA PRO A 310 28.14 26.87 -11.01
C PRO A 310 27.40 27.64 -9.89
N VAL A 311 26.07 27.58 -9.91
CA VAL A 311 25.19 28.23 -8.94
C VAL A 311 24.54 27.17 -8.06
N ARG A 312 24.27 27.48 -6.78
CA ARG A 312 23.58 26.56 -5.86
C ARG A 312 22.12 26.42 -6.28
N LEU A 313 21.57 25.19 -6.21
CA LEU A 313 20.17 24.91 -6.54
C LEU A 313 19.19 25.83 -5.81
N LYS A 314 19.45 26.09 -4.51
CA LYS A 314 18.65 27.01 -3.70
C LYS A 314 18.57 28.43 -4.29
N GLU A 315 19.67 28.96 -4.83
CA GLU A 315 19.66 30.30 -5.45
C GLU A 315 18.90 30.32 -6.78
N VAL A 316 18.88 29.18 -7.48
CA VAL A 316 18.08 29.02 -8.71
C VAL A 316 16.59 29.01 -8.36
N GLU A 317 16.18 28.24 -7.35
CA GLU A 317 14.79 28.18 -6.87
C GLU A 317 14.31 29.53 -6.35
N GLU A 318 15.14 30.26 -5.59
CA GLU A 318 14.83 31.61 -5.13
C GLU A 318 14.62 32.58 -6.30
N ALA A 319 15.46 32.51 -7.33
CA ALA A 319 15.32 33.33 -8.53
C ALA A 319 14.06 32.98 -9.34
N GLN A 320 13.76 31.68 -9.49
CA GLN A 320 12.54 31.20 -10.15
C GLN A 320 11.28 31.68 -9.41
N GLN A 321 11.26 31.60 -8.08
CA GLN A 321 10.15 32.10 -7.25
C GLN A 321 9.92 33.60 -7.41
N LYS A 322 10.98 34.41 -7.48
CA LYS A 322 10.84 35.84 -7.78
C LYS A 322 10.17 36.08 -9.13
N ILE A 323 10.54 35.33 -10.16
CA ILE A 323 9.93 35.48 -11.50
C ILE A 323 8.46 35.07 -11.48
N VAL A 324 8.13 33.94 -10.82
CA VAL A 324 6.74 33.51 -10.62
C VAL A 324 5.92 34.59 -9.89
N SER A 325 6.49 35.25 -8.88
CA SER A 325 5.81 36.35 -8.18
C SER A 325 5.51 37.55 -9.09
N VAL A 326 6.41 37.87 -10.04
CA VAL A 326 6.19 38.91 -11.05
C VAL A 326 5.08 38.53 -12.01
N ILE A 327 5.04 37.27 -12.47
CA ILE A 327 3.98 36.76 -13.35
C ILE A 327 2.62 36.92 -12.69
N ARG A 328 2.50 36.53 -11.41
CA ARG A 328 1.25 36.66 -10.65
C ARG A 328 0.80 38.09 -10.48
N LYS A 329 1.72 38.99 -10.13
CA LYS A 329 1.41 40.41 -10.00
C LYS A 329 0.85 40.99 -11.30
N LEU A 330 1.40 40.57 -12.44
CA LEU A 330 0.92 40.98 -13.76
C LEU A 330 -0.41 40.31 -14.13
N GLU A 331 -0.66 39.08 -13.67
CA GLU A 331 -1.94 38.38 -13.82
C GLU A 331 -3.06 39.05 -12.99
N GLU A 332 -2.81 39.38 -11.72
CA GLU A 332 -3.74 40.09 -10.83
C GLU A 332 -4.13 41.47 -11.37
N GLN A 333 -3.18 42.14 -12.02
CA GLN A 333 -3.40 43.42 -12.71
C GLN A 333 -4.16 43.27 -14.04
N GLY A 334 -4.41 42.04 -14.50
CA GLY A 334 -5.03 41.75 -15.79
C GLY A 334 -4.12 42.06 -16.99
N GLU A 335 -2.82 42.24 -16.78
CA GLU A 335 -1.85 42.50 -17.86
C GLU A 335 -1.43 41.23 -18.61
N ILE A 336 -1.53 40.08 -17.94
CA ILE A 336 -1.19 38.74 -18.47
C ILE A 336 -2.38 37.81 -18.23
N VAL A 337 -2.59 36.87 -19.15
CA VAL A 337 -3.55 35.78 -18.99
C VAL A 337 -2.78 34.47 -18.97
N VAL A 338 -2.95 33.70 -17.90
CA VAL A 338 -2.38 32.36 -17.76
C VAL A 338 -3.46 31.35 -18.15
N ALA A 339 -3.24 30.61 -19.24
CA ALA A 339 -4.16 29.55 -19.64
C ALA A 339 -3.92 28.31 -18.77
N ARG A 340 -4.78 28.07 -17.78
CA ARG A 340 -4.71 26.91 -16.90
C ARG A 340 -5.82 25.93 -17.27
N GLY A 341 -5.48 24.87 -17.99
CA GLY A 341 -6.14 23.55 -17.98
C GLY A 341 -7.67 23.40 -18.11
N GLY A 342 -8.44 24.46 -18.33
CA GLY A 342 -9.90 24.44 -18.45
C GLY A 342 -10.30 25.09 -19.76
N ASP A 343 -11.08 24.34 -20.55
CA ASP A 343 -11.67 24.78 -21.81
C ASP A 343 -12.70 25.88 -21.50
N ASP A 344 -12.29 27.15 -21.59
CA ASP A 344 -13.20 28.29 -21.55
C ASP A 344 -12.89 29.24 -22.70
N ASP A 345 -13.63 28.99 -23.79
CA ASP A 345 -14.18 29.93 -24.76
C ASP A 345 -13.52 31.32 -24.88
N LEU A 346 -12.61 31.42 -25.84
CA LEU A 346 -12.43 32.65 -26.60
C LEU A 346 -13.67 32.90 -27.44
N VAL A 347 -14.61 33.71 -26.93
CA VAL A 347 -15.62 34.36 -27.77
C VAL A 347 -14.98 35.56 -28.47
N VAL A 348 -14.94 35.50 -29.81
CA VAL A 348 -14.65 36.63 -30.70
C VAL A 348 -15.91 37.42 -30.96
#